data_AF-A0A1Y5U0L6-F1
#
_entry.id   AF-A0A1Y5U0L6-F1
#
_cell.length_a   1.000
_cell.length_b   1.000
_cell.length_c   1.000
_cell.angle_alpha   90.00
_cell.angle_beta   90.00
_cell.angle_gamma   90.00
#
_symmetry.space_group_name_H-M   'P 1'
#
loop_
_entity.id
_entity.type
_entity.pdbx_description
1 polymer ?
#
loop_
_entity_poly.entity_id
_entity_poly.type
_entity_poly.pdbx_seq_one_letter_code
_entity_poly.pdbx_strand_id
1 'polypeptide(L)'
;MTEDHDTIRVLIPLKVRKKNGRPKIMPPADYRPSEDQSQSPHVLRAIGRAWGWRRRLETGSASTIQDIAATEKVSDRFVGRMIRLAYLSPSVLETLVITRQPPAISINDLMAVTELPWEEQMDPVFE
;
A
#
# COMPACT_ATOMS: atom_id res chain seq x y z
N MET A 1 -2.43 29.17 -52.20
CA MET A 1 -1.87 27.94 -51.59
C MET A 1 -1.73 28.24 -50.12
N THR A 2 -2.58 27.65 -49.28
CA THR A 2 -2.56 27.85 -47.83
C THR A 2 -1.63 26.79 -47.26
N GLU A 3 -0.47 27.19 -46.74
CA GLU A 3 0.47 26.25 -46.13
C GLU A 3 -0.03 25.84 -44.75
N ASP A 4 -0.43 24.57 -44.66
CA ASP A 4 -0.97 23.88 -43.51
C ASP A 4 0.19 23.38 -42.62
N HIS A 5 0.84 24.30 -41.92
CA HIS A 5 2.05 24.02 -41.14
C HIS A 5 1.91 24.39 -39.66
N ASP A 6 0.81 23.97 -39.03
CA ASP A 6 0.65 24.09 -37.58
C ASP A 6 0.23 22.76 -36.92
N THR A 7 0.83 21.65 -37.34
CA THR A 7 0.58 20.34 -36.70
C THR A 7 1.88 19.63 -36.35
N ILE A 8 2.12 19.49 -35.04
CA ILE A 8 3.19 18.64 -34.51
C ILE A 8 2.65 17.21 -34.37
N ARG A 9 3.23 16.27 -35.13
CA ARG A 9 2.95 14.83 -34.99
C ARG A 9 4.00 14.20 -34.08
N VAL A 10 3.56 13.71 -32.92
CA VAL A 10 4.41 12.99 -31.96
C VAL A 10 4.11 11.50 -32.06
N LEU A 11 5.13 10.69 -32.40
CA LEU A 11 5.05 9.24 -32.40
C LEU A 11 5.66 8.70 -31.10
N ILE A 12 4.82 8.13 -30.22
CA ILE A 12 5.27 7.53 -28.95
C ILE A 12 5.12 6.02 -29.05
N PRO A 13 6.21 5.23 -29.03
CA PRO A 13 6.10 3.78 -28.99
C PRO A 13 5.59 3.33 -27.62
N LEU A 14 4.37 2.79 -27.58
CA LEU A 14 3.73 2.30 -26.36
C LEU A 14 3.61 0.78 -26.38
N LYS A 15 3.89 0.13 -25.24
CA LYS A 15 3.61 -1.29 -25.02
C LYS A 15 2.44 -1.43 -24.06
N VAL A 16 1.34 -2.03 -24.52
CA VAL A 16 0.21 -2.38 -23.65
C VAL A 16 0.57 -3.65 -22.88
N ARG A 17 0.48 -3.61 -21.55
CA ARG A 17 0.63 -4.80 -20.68
C ARG A 17 -0.62 -4.96 -19.81
N LYS A 18 -0.85 -6.14 -19.24
CA LYS A 18 -1.95 -6.38 -18.28
C LYS A 18 -1.44 -6.22 -16.85
N LYS A 19 -2.09 -5.39 -16.04
CA LYS A 19 -1.89 -5.32 -14.57
C LYS A 19 -3.22 -5.67 -13.90
N ASN A 20 -3.24 -6.68 -13.03
CA ASN A 20 -4.45 -7.22 -12.41
C ASN A 20 -5.56 -7.55 -13.43
N GLY A 21 -5.18 -8.17 -14.57
CA GLY A 21 -6.10 -8.55 -15.64
C GLY A 21 -6.60 -7.41 -16.55
N ARG A 22 -6.37 -6.14 -16.19
CA ARG A 22 -6.79 -4.97 -16.98
C ARG A 22 -5.66 -4.47 -17.89
N PRO A 23 -5.92 -4.16 -19.18
CA PRO A 23 -4.91 -3.58 -20.05
C PRO A 23 -4.55 -2.18 -19.55
N LYS A 24 -3.25 -1.93 -19.36
CA LYS A 24 -2.68 -0.63 -19.03
C LYS A 24 -1.56 -0.31 -20.00
N ILE A 25 -1.51 0.96 -20.43
CA ILE A 25 -0.36 1.50 -21.16
C ILE A 25 0.77 1.59 -20.15
N MET A 26 1.81 0.77 -20.33
CA MET A 26 2.97 0.81 -19.49
C MET A 26 4.02 1.73 -20.11
N PRO A 27 4.76 2.47 -19.28
CA PRO A 27 5.88 3.25 -19.76
C PRO A 27 7.00 2.33 -20.31
N PRO A 28 7.99 2.89 -21.04
CA PRO A 28 9.10 2.13 -21.63
C PRO A 28 9.82 1.22 -20.63
N ALA A 29 10.52 0.17 -21.10
CA ALA A 29 11.19 -0.78 -20.22
C ALA A 29 12.23 -0.12 -19.29
N ASP A 30 12.81 0.98 -19.75
CA ASP A 30 13.86 1.73 -19.08
C ASP A 30 13.28 2.90 -18.25
N TYR A 31 11.95 3.03 -18.24
CA TYR A 31 11.26 3.96 -17.37
C TYR A 31 11.37 3.44 -15.94
N ARG A 32 12.29 4.05 -15.20
CA ARG A 32 12.21 4.07 -13.75
C ARG A 32 10.92 4.83 -13.42
N PRO A 33 9.95 4.20 -12.73
CA PRO A 33 8.83 4.94 -12.17
C PRO A 33 9.41 6.19 -11.52
N SER A 34 8.83 7.37 -11.80
CA SER A 34 9.16 8.52 -10.96
C SER A 34 8.99 8.07 -9.51
N GLU A 35 9.86 8.54 -8.63
CA GLU A 35 9.82 8.21 -7.20
C GLU A 35 8.41 8.41 -6.60
N ASP A 36 7.51 9.13 -7.27
CA ASP A 36 6.09 9.26 -6.94
C ASP A 36 5.30 7.94 -6.91
N GLN A 37 5.70 6.91 -7.66
CA GLN A 37 5.08 5.58 -7.62
C GLN A 37 5.74 4.62 -6.62
N SER A 38 6.77 5.06 -5.88
CA SER A 38 7.40 4.26 -4.81
C SER A 38 6.44 3.98 -3.66
N GLN A 39 5.43 4.83 -3.47
CA GLN A 39 4.50 4.66 -2.37
C GLN A 39 3.41 3.67 -2.76
N SER A 40 3.18 2.70 -1.88
CA SER A 40 1.94 1.94 -1.84
C SER A 40 0.95 2.68 -0.93
N PRO A 41 0.20 3.70 -1.42
CA PRO A 41 -0.66 4.53 -0.57
C PRO A 41 -1.71 3.71 0.18
N HIS A 42 -2.11 2.56 -0.37
CA HIS A 42 -3.01 1.62 0.30
C HIS A 42 -2.39 0.99 1.56
N VAL A 43 -1.10 0.65 1.52
CA VAL A 43 -0.37 0.08 2.66
C VAL A 43 -0.21 1.14 3.75
N LEU A 44 0.23 2.35 3.38
CA LEU A 44 0.36 3.45 4.33
C LEU A 44 -0.97 3.83 4.98
N ARG A 45 -2.07 3.86 4.21
CA ARG A 45 -3.41 4.08 4.76
C ARG A 45 -3.84 2.97 5.71
N ALA A 46 -3.52 1.71 5.40
CA ALA A 46 -3.81 0.58 6.26
C ALA A 46 -3.06 0.68 7.60
N ILE A 47 -1.76 1.00 7.56
CA ILE A 47 -0.94 1.24 8.75
C ILE A 47 -1.51 2.41 9.57
N GLY A 48 -1.78 3.56 8.92
CA GLY A 48 -2.35 4.72 9.60
C GLY A 48 -3.70 4.42 10.26
N ARG A 49 -4.55 3.62 9.60
CA ARG A 49 -5.84 3.17 10.15
C ARG A 49 -5.65 2.24 11.34
N ALA A 50 -4.71 1.29 11.28
CA ALA A 50 -4.38 0.41 12.39
C ALA A 50 -3.89 1.19 13.62
N TRP A 51 -3.01 2.18 13.42
CA TRP A 51 -2.55 3.07 14.49
C TRP A 51 -3.68 3.93 15.06
N GLY A 52 -4.55 4.48 14.21
CA GLY A 52 -5.73 5.23 14.67
C GLY A 52 -6.68 4.40 15.52
N TRP A 53 -6.92 3.15 15.13
CA TRP A 53 -7.73 2.21 15.91
C TRP A 53 -7.08 1.84 17.25
N ARG A 54 -5.78 1.54 17.25
CA ARG A 54 -5.02 1.32 18.48
C ARG A 54 -5.16 2.52 19.43
N ARG A 55 -5.00 3.73 18.91
CA ARG A 55 -5.15 4.97 19.70
C ARG A 55 -6.55 5.12 20.28
N ARG A 56 -7.60 4.75 19.53
CA ARG A 56 -8.99 4.78 20.02
C ARG A 56 -9.21 3.82 21.17
N LEU A 57 -8.61 2.62 21.14
CA LEU A 57 -8.64 1.68 22.27
C LEU A 57 -7.86 2.21 23.47
N GLU A 58 -6.64 2.71 23.26
CA GLU A 58 -5.79 3.26 24.33
C GLU A 58 -6.42 4.47 25.03
N THR A 59 -7.14 5.31 24.28
CA THR A 59 -7.80 6.51 24.82
C THR A 59 -9.19 6.23 25.40
N GLY A 60 -9.71 5.00 25.27
CA GLY A 60 -11.08 4.66 25.65
C GLY A 60 -12.16 5.26 24.74
N SER A 61 -11.79 5.86 23.60
CA SER A 61 -12.76 6.34 22.59
C SER A 61 -13.51 5.19 21.90
N ALA A 62 -12.95 3.99 21.97
CA ALA A 62 -13.64 2.74 21.69
C ALA A 62 -13.30 1.76 22.81
N SER A 63 -14.30 1.04 23.33
CA SER A 63 -14.10 0.08 24.43
C SER A 63 -13.63 -1.27 23.92
N THR A 64 -14.04 -1.65 22.70
CA THR A 64 -13.80 -2.97 22.13
C THR A 64 -13.49 -2.93 20.63
N ILE A 65 -12.98 -4.04 20.09
CA ILE A 65 -12.81 -4.25 18.64
C ILE A 65 -14.17 -4.19 17.92
N GLN A 66 -15.23 -4.66 18.58
CA GLN A 66 -16.60 -4.63 18.06
C GLN A 66 -17.10 -3.20 17.87
N ASP A 67 -16.79 -2.28 18.79
CA ASP A 67 -17.16 -0.87 18.65
C ASP A 67 -16.48 -0.22 17.43
N ILE A 68 -15.20 -0.57 17.21
CA ILE A 68 -14.45 -0.12 16.02
C ILE A 68 -15.08 -0.70 14.76
N ALA A 69 -15.35 -2.00 14.75
CA ALA A 69 -15.97 -2.70 13.62
C ALA A 69 -17.33 -2.10 13.24
N ALA A 70 -18.18 -1.82 14.24
CA ALA A 70 -19.48 -1.17 14.06
C ALA A 70 -19.35 0.25 13.48
N THR A 71 -18.43 1.05 14.02
CA THR A 71 -18.17 2.42 13.52
C THR A 71 -17.70 2.41 12.07
N GLU A 72 -16.83 1.46 11.74
CA GLU A 72 -16.14 1.37 10.46
C GLU A 72 -16.89 0.53 9.41
N LYS A 73 -18.02 -0.08 9.79
CA LYS A 73 -18.85 -0.96 8.96
C LYS A 73 -18.06 -2.11 8.32
N VAL A 74 -17.17 -2.71 9.09
CA VAL A 74 -16.36 -3.87 8.72
C VAL A 74 -16.55 -5.00 9.73
N SER A 75 -16.07 -6.20 9.43
CA SER A 75 -16.13 -7.29 10.41
C SER A 75 -15.12 -7.09 11.54
N ASP A 76 -15.48 -7.55 12.72
CA ASP A 76 -14.62 -7.67 13.90
C ASP A 76 -13.34 -8.47 13.61
N ARG A 77 -13.46 -9.60 12.88
CA ARG A 77 -12.32 -10.41 12.44
C ARG A 77 -11.35 -9.61 11.57
N PHE A 78 -11.88 -8.76 10.69
CA PHE A 78 -11.05 -7.90 9.84
C PHE A 78 -10.30 -6.85 10.66
N VAL A 79 -11.01 -6.16 11.58
CA VAL A 79 -10.37 -5.19 12.49
C VAL A 79 -9.29 -5.87 13.33
N GLY A 80 -9.57 -7.05 13.89
CA GLY A 80 -8.62 -7.80 14.72
C GLY A 80 -7.35 -8.20 13.99
N ARG A 81 -7.41 -8.53 12.68
CA ARG A 81 -6.21 -8.80 11.88
C ARG A 81 -5.50 -7.51 11.47
N MET A 82 -6.25 -6.51 11.04
CA MET A 82 -5.71 -5.27 10.49
C MET A 82 -5.07 -4.37 11.56
N ILE A 83 -5.61 -4.34 12.78
CA ILE A 83 -5.05 -3.55 13.89
C ILE A 83 -3.63 -4.00 14.26
N ARG A 84 -3.28 -5.26 13.98
CA ARG A 84 -1.94 -5.81 14.23
C ARG A 84 -0.85 -5.14 13.38
N LEU A 85 -1.20 -4.50 12.26
CA LEU A 85 -0.25 -3.72 11.48
C LEU A 85 0.37 -2.55 12.30
N ALA A 86 -0.29 -2.12 13.38
CA ALA A 86 0.29 -1.14 14.31
C ALA A 86 1.44 -1.70 15.17
N TYR A 87 1.69 -3.01 15.10
CA TYR A 87 2.70 -3.75 15.87
C TYR A 87 3.69 -4.51 14.97
N LEU A 88 3.80 -4.11 13.70
CA LEU A 88 4.89 -4.55 12.82
C LEU A 88 6.25 -4.19 13.45
N SER A 89 7.28 -4.96 13.08
CA SER A 89 8.62 -4.71 13.56
C SER A 89 9.08 -3.28 13.21
N PRO A 90 9.89 -2.64 14.07
CA PRO A 90 10.40 -1.30 13.81
C PRO A 90 11.10 -1.19 12.45
N SER A 91 11.90 -2.19 12.08
CA SER A 91 12.62 -2.23 10.80
C SER A 91 11.69 -2.25 9.59
N VAL A 92 10.58 -3.02 9.67
CA VAL A 92 9.58 -3.06 8.60
C VAL A 92 8.86 -1.71 8.51
N LEU A 93 8.47 -1.13 9.64
CA LEU A 93 7.81 0.19 9.66
C LEU A 93 8.70 1.30 9.12
N GLU A 94 9.98 1.34 9.51
CA GLU A 94 10.98 2.27 8.98
C GLU A 94 11.10 2.12 7.46
N THR A 95 11.23 0.89 6.98
CA THR A 95 11.37 0.62 5.54
C THR A 95 10.12 1.04 4.75
N LEU A 96 8.92 0.78 5.29
CA LEU A 96 7.64 1.14 4.64
C LEU A 96 7.35 2.65 4.69
N VAL A 97 7.66 3.34 5.79
CA VAL A 97 7.21 4.72 6.05
C VAL A 97 8.30 5.76 5.75
N ILE A 98 9.55 5.46 6.10
CA ILE A 98 10.69 6.39 5.99
C ILE A 98 11.42 6.14 4.66
N THR A 99 11.96 4.93 4.48
CA THR A 99 12.62 4.51 3.23
C THR A 99 11.62 4.40 2.08
N ARG A 100 10.32 4.38 2.41
CA ARG A 100 9.25 4.56 1.43
C ARG A 100 9.27 3.45 0.38
N GLN A 101 9.80 2.28 0.75
CA GLN A 101 9.86 1.11 -0.12
C GLN A 101 8.52 0.37 -0.07
N PRO A 102 7.89 0.08 -1.22
CA PRO A 102 6.65 -0.66 -1.25
C PRO A 102 6.92 -2.13 -0.89
N PRO A 103 6.01 -2.81 -0.16
CA PRO A 103 6.15 -4.23 0.09
C PRO A 103 5.98 -5.03 -1.21
N ALA A 104 6.66 -6.16 -1.31
CA ALA A 104 6.51 -7.12 -2.41
C ALA A 104 5.18 -7.90 -2.32
N ILE A 105 4.57 -7.92 -1.13
CA ILE A 105 3.38 -8.70 -0.80
C ILE A 105 2.10 -7.86 -0.71
N SER A 106 0.95 -8.55 -0.69
CA SER A 106 -0.35 -7.90 -0.51
C SER A 106 -0.58 -7.46 0.95
N ILE A 107 -1.54 -6.56 1.19
CA ILE A 107 -1.94 -6.16 2.56
C ILE A 107 -2.44 -7.37 3.37
N ASN A 108 -3.08 -8.35 2.71
CA ASN A 108 -3.58 -9.54 3.40
C ASN A 108 -2.44 -10.42 3.92
N ASP A 109 -1.37 -10.53 3.13
CA ASP A 109 -0.17 -11.28 3.50
C ASP A 109 0.64 -10.49 4.54
N LEU A 110 0.70 -9.16 4.40
CA LEU A 110 1.31 -8.29 5.41
C LEU A 110 0.61 -8.43 6.78
N MET A 111 -0.72 -8.58 6.80
CA MET A 111 -1.45 -8.91 8.04
C MET A 111 -1.05 -10.28 8.60
N ALA A 112 -0.72 -11.26 7.76
CA ALA A 112 -0.24 -12.56 8.23
C ALA A 112 1.19 -12.48 8.79
N VAL A 113 2.05 -11.66 8.19
CA VAL A 113 3.43 -11.40 8.69
C VAL A 113 3.43 -10.86 10.12
N THR A 114 2.39 -10.15 10.55
CA THR A 114 2.29 -9.67 11.94
C THR A 114 2.26 -10.78 12.99
N GLU A 115 2.04 -12.04 12.59
CA GLU A 115 2.07 -13.22 13.46
C GLU A 115 3.48 -13.81 13.62
N LEU A 116 4.44 -13.41 12.78
CA LEU A 116 5.83 -13.84 12.84
C LEU A 116 6.62 -13.06 13.89
N PRO A 117 7.68 -13.66 14.49
CA PRO A 117 8.66 -12.93 15.28
C PRO A 117 9.23 -11.75 14.51
N TRP A 118 9.49 -10.62 15.17
CA TRP A 118 9.96 -9.40 14.50
C TRP A 118 11.22 -9.59 13.64
N GLU A 119 12.10 -10.49 14.06
CA GLU A 119 13.35 -10.84 13.35
C GLU A 119 13.08 -11.51 12.00
N GLU A 120 11.94 -12.18 11.84
CA GLU A 120 11.54 -12.91 10.63
C GLU A 120 10.63 -12.09 9.71
N GLN A 121 10.29 -10.85 10.07
CA GLN A 121 9.30 -10.06 9.31
C GLN A 121 9.88 -9.35 8.07
N MET A 122 11.19 -9.11 8.00
CA MET A 122 11.79 -8.30 6.92
C MET A 122 11.75 -9.03 5.57
N ASP A 123 12.31 -10.23 5.51
CA ASP A 123 12.42 -11.03 4.29
C ASP A 123 11.07 -11.25 3.60
N PRO A 124 10.01 -11.78 4.27
CA PRO A 124 8.74 -12.05 3.61
C PRO A 124 8.00 -10.78 3.14
N VAL A 125 8.37 -9.58 3.62
CA VAL A 125 7.70 -8.33 3.23
C VAL A 125 8.30 -7.74 1.97
N PHE A 126 9.60 -7.93 1.72
CA PHE A 126 10.34 -7.22 0.68
C PHE A 126 11.02 -8.11 -0.36
N GLU A 127 11.16 -9.43 -0.12
CA GLU A 127 11.57 -10.42 -1.13
C GLU A 127 10.38 -11.03 -1.88
#